data_AF-A0A7R9HVR0-F1
#
_entry.id   AF-A0A7R9HVR0-F1
#
_cell.length_a   1.000
_cell.length_b   1.000
_cell.length_c   1.000
_cell.angle_alpha   90.00
_cell.angle_beta   90.00
_cell.angle_gamma   90.00
#
_symmetry.space_group_name_H-M   'P 1'
#
loop_
_entity.id
_entity.type
_entity.pdbx_description
1 polymer ?
#
loop_
_entity_poly.entity_id
_entity_poly.type
_entity_poly.pdbx_seq_one_letter_code
_entity_poly.pdbx_strand_id
1 'polypeptide(L)'
;EQPEKAEMFVHETLDRLKTTLDLEASVKEADLVVEAIVENIEAKHKLFSSLDTIAPEHTIFASNTSSLSIGDIASVTKRKDRFGGLHFFNPVPVMKLLEVSINYLLQLFNQVLVLKLLDVSTNYLPPLFEPALVMKLLE
;
A
#
# COMPACT_ATOMS: atom_id res chain seq x y z
N GLU A 1 -25.34 4.19 20.76
CA GLU A 1 -24.11 3.41 20.46
C GLU A 1 -23.84 2.45 21.61
N GLN A 2 -23.35 1.24 21.34
CA GLN A 2 -23.10 0.20 22.35
C GLN A 2 -21.61 0.21 22.74
N PRO A 3 -21.22 0.81 23.89
CA PRO A 3 -19.82 1.02 24.24
C PRO A 3 -19.00 -0.28 24.33
N GLU A 4 -19.62 -1.39 24.78
CA GLU A 4 -18.98 -2.71 24.85
C GLU A 4 -18.52 -3.22 23.47
N LYS A 5 -19.27 -2.92 22.40
CA LYS A 5 -18.87 -3.32 21.04
C LYS A 5 -17.67 -2.52 20.54
N ALA A 6 -17.55 -1.25 20.93
CA ALA A 6 -16.42 -0.42 20.55
C ALA A 6 -15.14 -0.89 21.26
N GLU A 7 -15.22 -1.26 22.54
CA GLU A 7 -14.09 -1.81 23.28
C GLU A 7 -13.61 -3.14 22.71
N MET A 8 -14.55 -4.06 22.39
CA MET A 8 -14.22 -5.31 21.72
C MET A 8 -13.53 -5.08 20.37
N PHE A 9 -14.05 -4.18 19.55
CA PHE A 9 -13.45 -3.85 18.25
C PHE A 9 -12.01 -3.33 18.39
N VAL A 10 -11.76 -2.45 19.36
CA VAL A 10 -10.40 -1.94 19.63
C VAL A 10 -9.49 -3.08 20.04
N HIS A 11 -9.92 -3.94 20.98
CA HIS A 11 -9.11 -5.06 21.46
C HIS A 11 -8.75 -6.04 20.33
N GLU A 12 -9.75 -6.51 19.59
CA GLU A 12 -9.55 -7.42 18.47
C GLU A 12 -8.65 -6.83 17.37
N THR A 13 -8.73 -5.51 17.15
CA THR A 13 -7.89 -4.82 16.17
C THR A 13 -6.44 -4.75 16.63
N LEU A 14 -6.20 -4.41 17.90
CA LEU A 14 -4.85 -4.35 18.46
C LEU A 14 -4.20 -5.74 18.51
N ASP A 15 -4.97 -6.80 18.75
CA ASP A 15 -4.46 -8.19 18.76
C ASP A 15 -3.94 -8.65 17.39
N ARG A 16 -4.42 -8.03 16.30
CA ARG A 16 -3.92 -8.29 14.94
C ARG A 16 -2.65 -7.50 14.61
N LEU A 17 -2.29 -6.49 15.41
CA LEU A 17 -1.10 -5.68 15.17
C LEU A 17 0.12 -6.33 15.82
N LYS A 18 1.14 -6.59 15.00
CA LYS A 18 2.46 -7.03 15.45
C LYS A 18 3.47 -5.96 15.05
N THR A 19 4.29 -5.52 15.99
CA THR A 19 5.37 -4.56 15.74
C THR A 19 6.71 -5.27 15.78
N THR A 20 7.64 -4.82 14.94
CA THR A 20 9.00 -5.35 14.89
C THR A 20 9.93 -4.29 14.33
N LEU A 21 11.22 -4.38 14.71
CA LEU A 21 12.31 -3.61 14.11
C LEU A 21 13.17 -4.48 13.17
N ASP A 22 12.89 -5.79 13.13
CA ASP A 22 13.53 -6.73 12.22
C ASP A 22 12.81 -6.72 10.87
N LEU A 23 13.57 -6.38 9.81
CA LEU A 23 13.02 -6.20 8.47
C LEU A 23 12.69 -7.53 7.77
N GLU A 24 13.40 -8.62 8.07
CA GLU A 24 13.16 -9.92 7.45
C GLU A 24 11.93 -10.58 8.07
N ALA A 25 11.86 -10.55 9.41
CA ALA A 25 10.71 -11.07 10.14
C ALA A 25 9.40 -10.33 9.79
N SER A 26 9.47 -9.06 9.38
CA SER A 26 8.28 -8.28 9.05
C SER A 26 7.65 -8.64 7.71
N VAL A 27 8.40 -9.26 6.78
CA VAL A 27 7.91 -9.52 5.41
C VAL A 27 7.91 -10.98 4.99
N LYS A 28 8.41 -11.89 5.83
CA LYS A 28 8.55 -13.32 5.51
C LYS A 28 7.26 -14.00 5.02
N GLU A 29 6.11 -13.56 5.51
CA GLU A 29 4.78 -14.08 5.17
C GLU A 29 3.86 -12.98 4.60
N ALA A 30 4.42 -11.85 4.16
CA ALA A 30 3.62 -10.71 3.73
C ALA A 30 3.12 -10.89 2.28
N ASP A 31 1.80 -10.83 2.09
CA ASP A 31 1.19 -10.71 0.77
C ASP A 31 1.32 -9.28 0.21
N LEU A 32 1.27 -8.28 1.08
CA LEU A 32 1.34 -6.85 0.75
C LEU A 32 2.24 -6.10 1.75
N VAL A 33 3.15 -5.28 1.22
CA VAL A 33 3.95 -4.33 2.00
C VAL A 33 3.57 -2.91 1.59
N VAL A 34 3.16 -2.11 2.58
CA VAL A 34 2.90 -0.67 2.40
C VAL A 34 4.01 0.11 3.08
N GLU A 35 4.78 0.85 2.28
CA GLU A 35 5.87 1.69 2.75
C GLU A 35 5.38 3.11 3.06
N ALA A 36 5.68 3.59 4.26
CA ALA A 36 5.36 4.94 4.74
C ALA A 36 6.52 5.54 5.55
N ILE A 37 7.74 5.46 5.01
CA ILE A 37 8.95 6.11 5.54
C ILE A 37 9.07 7.55 5.01
N VAL A 38 10.14 8.23 5.43
CA VAL A 38 10.47 9.60 4.99
C VAL A 38 10.45 9.75 3.47
N GLU A 39 9.98 10.91 3.00
CA GLU A 39 9.84 11.24 1.58
C GLU A 39 11.21 11.57 0.95
N ASN A 40 12.07 10.55 0.84
CA ASN A 40 13.41 10.63 0.27
C ASN A 40 13.68 9.42 -0.62
N ILE A 41 14.06 9.67 -1.88
CA ILE A 41 14.21 8.62 -2.88
C ILE A 41 15.31 7.61 -2.55
N GLU A 42 16.44 8.06 -2.00
CA GLU A 42 17.57 7.19 -1.64
C GLU A 42 17.18 6.27 -0.47
N ALA A 43 16.46 6.79 0.52
CA ALA A 43 15.97 6.02 1.65
C ALA A 43 14.97 4.95 1.18
N LYS A 44 14.02 5.31 0.32
CA LYS A 44 13.05 4.37 -0.27
C LYS A 44 13.75 3.33 -1.14
N HIS A 45 14.71 3.72 -1.96
CA HIS A 45 15.51 2.79 -2.78
C HIS A 45 16.27 1.77 -1.93
N LYS A 46 16.94 2.23 -0.87
CA LYS A 46 17.65 1.33 0.05
C LYS A 46 16.70 0.33 0.71
N LEU A 47 15.55 0.80 1.17
CA LEU A 47 14.52 -0.04 1.78
C LEU A 47 13.99 -1.07 0.79
N PHE A 48 13.51 -0.62 -0.37
CA PHE A 48 12.92 -1.52 -1.37
C PHE A 48 13.93 -2.49 -1.96
N SER A 49 15.20 -2.11 -2.13
CA SER A 49 16.25 -3.06 -2.55
C SER A 49 16.45 -4.17 -1.52
N SER A 50 16.43 -3.84 -0.23
CA SER A 50 16.58 -4.82 0.85
C SER A 50 15.35 -5.72 0.97
N LEU A 51 14.15 -5.14 0.85
CA LEU A 51 12.89 -5.87 0.82
C LEU A 51 12.79 -6.78 -0.42
N ASP A 52 13.37 -6.38 -1.57
CA ASP A 52 13.39 -7.19 -2.79
C ASP A 52 14.15 -8.51 -2.60
N THR A 53 15.16 -8.54 -1.74
CA THR A 53 15.95 -9.75 -1.50
C THR A 53 15.32 -10.73 -0.51
N ILE A 54 14.49 -10.24 0.42
CA ILE A 54 14.01 -11.05 1.56
C ILE A 54 12.50 -11.34 1.53
N ALA A 55 11.69 -10.51 0.86
CA ALA A 55 10.25 -10.76 0.76
C ALA A 55 9.96 -11.90 -0.23
N PRO A 56 8.90 -12.70 0.02
CA PRO A 56 8.43 -13.71 -0.91
C PRO A 56 8.22 -13.18 -2.34
N GLU A 57 8.39 -14.06 -3.33
CA GLU A 57 8.25 -13.66 -4.74
C GLU A 57 6.85 -13.12 -5.07
N HIS A 58 5.81 -13.58 -4.37
CA HIS A 58 4.42 -13.19 -4.58
C HIS A 58 4.05 -11.84 -3.95
N THR A 59 4.88 -11.30 -3.05
CA THR A 59 4.58 -10.09 -2.29
C THR A 59 4.41 -8.88 -3.20
N ILE A 60 3.35 -8.11 -2.96
CA ILE A 60 3.08 -6.83 -3.62
C ILE A 60 3.70 -5.71 -2.80
N PHE A 61 4.36 -4.78 -3.48
CA PHE A 61 4.90 -3.56 -2.88
C PHE A 61 4.05 -2.36 -3.24
N ALA A 62 3.76 -1.55 -2.24
CA ALA A 62 3.09 -0.27 -2.40
C ALA A 62 3.83 0.82 -1.62
N SER A 63 3.97 2.01 -2.23
CA SER A 63 4.46 3.20 -1.53
C SER A 63 3.32 4.16 -1.25
N ASN A 64 3.27 4.70 -0.03
CA ASN A 64 2.39 5.79 0.38
C ASN A 64 2.95 7.18 0.00
N THR A 65 3.90 7.26 -0.94
CA THR A 65 4.47 8.54 -1.39
C THR A 65 3.39 9.48 -1.92
N SER A 66 3.55 10.78 -1.64
CA SER A 66 2.65 11.84 -2.12
C SER A 66 3.20 12.58 -3.34
N SER A 67 4.49 12.41 -3.65
CA SER A 67 5.17 13.28 -4.63
C SER A 67 6.21 12.60 -5.51
N LEU A 68 6.74 11.44 -5.11
CA LEU A 68 7.77 10.74 -5.87
C LEU A 68 7.11 9.83 -6.91
N SER A 69 7.76 9.70 -8.07
CA SER A 69 7.31 8.78 -9.12
C SER A 69 7.38 7.33 -8.64
N ILE A 70 6.26 6.60 -8.76
CA ILE A 70 6.21 5.16 -8.46
C ILE A 70 7.18 4.39 -9.36
N GLY A 71 7.34 4.80 -10.61
CA GLY A 71 8.29 4.18 -11.54
C GLY A 71 9.74 4.32 -11.07
N ASP A 72 10.09 5.49 -10.55
CA ASP A 72 11.43 5.76 -10.04
C ASP A 72 11.72 4.97 -8.76
N ILE A 73 10.75 4.90 -7.83
CA ILE A 73 10.90 4.09 -6.61
C ILE A 73 11.04 2.60 -6.98
N ALA A 74 10.21 2.09 -7.89
CA ALA A 74 10.21 0.70 -8.31
C ALA A 74 11.47 0.28 -9.08
N SER A 75 12.24 1.23 -9.60
CA SER A 75 13.38 0.99 -10.50
C SER A 75 14.46 0.07 -9.93
N VAL A 76 14.60 0.05 -8.59
CA VAL A 76 15.60 -0.75 -7.86
C VAL A 76 15.13 -2.16 -7.48
N THR A 77 13.90 -2.52 -7.86
CA THR A 77 13.31 -3.83 -7.56
C THR A 77 13.20 -4.68 -8.83
N LYS A 78 13.24 -6.01 -8.65
CA LYS A 78 12.99 -6.97 -9.75
C LYS A 78 11.49 -7.22 -9.98
N ARG A 79 10.64 -6.94 -8.99
CA ARG A 79 9.18 -7.17 -9.02
C ARG A 79 8.37 -5.96 -9.53
N LYS A 80 8.80 -5.36 -10.64
CA LYS A 80 8.12 -4.19 -11.24
C LYS A 80 6.66 -4.45 -11.61
N ASP A 81 6.33 -5.71 -11.85
CA ASP A 81 5.00 -6.23 -12.12
C ASP A 81 4.09 -6.30 -10.88
N ARG A 82 4.67 -6.24 -9.67
CA ARG A 82 3.98 -6.29 -8.37
C ARG A 82 4.32 -5.07 -7.51
N PHE A 83 4.49 -3.91 -8.14
CA PHE A 83 4.78 -2.63 -7.48
C PHE A 83 3.74 -1.56 -7.86
N GLY A 84 3.26 -0.80 -6.88
CA GLY A 84 2.34 0.32 -7.08
C GLY A 84 2.47 1.44 -6.04
N GLY A 85 1.60 2.43 -6.15
CA GLY A 85 1.35 3.45 -5.13
C GLY A 85 0.02 3.20 -4.43
N LEU A 86 0.00 3.42 -3.11
CA LEU A 86 -1.18 3.33 -2.26
C LEU A 86 -1.17 4.51 -1.30
N HIS A 87 -1.64 5.65 -1.79
CA HIS A 87 -1.54 6.94 -1.10
C HIS A 87 -2.79 7.21 -0.27
N PHE A 88 -2.60 7.21 1.05
CA PHE A 88 -3.60 7.53 2.07
C PHE A 88 -3.54 9.02 2.44
N PHE A 89 -4.72 9.63 2.57
CA PHE A 89 -4.84 11.03 2.94
C PHE A 89 -4.92 11.18 4.46
N ASN A 90 -4.22 12.17 5.02
CA ASN A 90 -4.20 12.46 6.46
C ASN A 90 -5.41 13.33 6.86
N PRO A 91 -6.15 13.03 7.96
CA PRO A 91 -6.02 11.89 8.88
C PRO A 91 -6.55 10.57 8.34
N VAL A 92 -5.68 9.55 8.31
CA VAL A 92 -5.98 8.23 7.70
C VAL A 92 -7.26 7.58 8.24
N PRO A 93 -7.55 7.59 9.56
CA PRO A 93 -8.79 6.98 10.07
C PRO A 93 -10.08 7.75 9.70
N VAL A 94 -9.95 9.01 9.27
CA VAL A 94 -11.09 9.90 8.97
C VAL A 94 -11.30 10.04 7.46
N MET A 95 -10.22 9.95 6.68
CA MET A 95 -10.26 10.16 5.24
C MET A 95 -10.73 8.89 4.52
N LYS A 96 -11.86 9.00 3.81
CA LYS A 96 -12.42 7.92 2.98
C LYS A 96 -11.85 7.87 1.56
N LEU A 97 -10.66 8.43 1.35
CA LEU A 97 -10.05 8.56 0.04
C LEU A 97 -8.75 7.76 0.00
N LEU A 98 -8.57 7.03 -1.09
CA LEU A 98 -7.38 6.23 -1.38
C LEU A 98 -6.98 6.47 -2.83
N GLU A 99 -5.76 6.91 -3.06
CA GLU A 99 -5.22 7.06 -4.40
C GLU A 99 -4.32 5.88 -4.75
N VAL A 100 -4.58 5.24 -5.89
CA VAL A 100 -3.82 4.09 -6.40
C VAL A 100 -3.11 4.48 -7.67
N SER A 101 -1.78 4.43 -7.63
CA SER A 101 -0.92 4.77 -8.76
C SER A 101 -0.31 3.50 -9.33
N ILE A 102 -0.58 3.21 -10.60
CA ILE A 102 -0.18 1.95 -11.24
C ILE A 102 0.92 2.24 -12.26
N ASN A 103 2.01 1.49 -12.19
CA ASN A 103 3.03 1.56 -13.23
C ASN A 103 2.48 0.96 -14.54
N TYR A 104 2.64 1.70 -15.64
CA TYR A 104 2.03 1.48 -16.96
C TYR A 104 2.18 0.07 -17.56
N LEU A 105 3.09 -0.77 -17.04
CA LEU A 105 3.36 -2.09 -17.59
C LEU A 105 2.26 -3.14 -17.34
N LEU A 106 1.37 -2.96 -16.35
CA LEU A 106 0.32 -3.96 -16.04
C LEU A 106 -0.99 -3.33 -15.56
N GLN A 107 -1.67 -2.62 -16.47
CA GLN A 107 -2.94 -1.96 -16.19
C GLN A 107 -4.10 -2.92 -15.84
N LEU A 108 -4.04 -4.20 -16.23
CA LEU A 108 -5.20 -5.10 -16.18
C LEU A 108 -5.17 -6.20 -15.09
N PHE A 109 -4.00 -6.60 -14.59
CA PHE A 109 -3.92 -7.70 -13.61
C PHE A 109 -3.91 -7.21 -12.15
N ASN A 110 -3.36 -6.02 -11.86
CA ASN A 110 -3.22 -5.53 -10.49
C ASN A 110 -4.43 -4.77 -9.94
N GLN A 111 -5.24 -4.11 -10.77
CA GLN A 111 -6.44 -3.40 -10.28
C GLN A 111 -7.38 -4.37 -9.55
N VAL A 112 -7.62 -5.55 -10.11
CA VAL A 112 -8.53 -6.53 -9.49
C VAL A 112 -7.98 -7.07 -8.17
N LEU A 113 -6.65 -7.19 -8.01
CA LEU A 113 -6.05 -7.76 -6.81
C LEU A 113 -6.02 -6.76 -5.65
N VAL A 114 -5.64 -5.50 -5.89
CA VAL A 114 -5.69 -4.44 -4.87
C VAL A 114 -7.13 -4.18 -4.43
N LEU A 115 -8.08 -4.19 -5.37
CA LEU A 115 -9.51 -4.04 -5.07
C LEU A 115 -10.08 -5.20 -4.25
N LYS A 116 -9.66 -6.44 -4.55
CA LYS A 116 -10.09 -7.63 -3.80
C LYS A 116 -9.44 -7.73 -2.42
N LEU A 117 -8.21 -7.26 -2.25
CA LEU A 117 -7.51 -7.29 -0.95
C LEU A 117 -7.99 -6.20 0.01
N LEU A 118 -8.57 -5.09 -0.50
CA LEU A 118 -8.99 -3.95 0.32
C LEU A 118 -10.51 -3.81 0.49
N ASP A 119 -11.32 -4.75 0.00
CA ASP A 119 -12.81 -4.70 0.06
C ASP A 119 -13.39 -3.32 -0.32
N VAL A 120 -12.81 -2.67 -1.35
CA VAL A 120 -13.17 -1.30 -1.74
C VAL A 120 -14.19 -1.34 -2.87
N SER A 121 -15.38 -0.83 -2.61
CA SER A 121 -16.34 -0.48 -3.66
C SER A 121 -15.91 0.82 -4.36
N THR A 122 -15.63 0.75 -5.66
CA THR A 122 -15.03 1.86 -6.41
C THR A 122 -16.06 2.86 -6.93
N ASN A 123 -15.82 4.15 -6.72
CA ASN A 123 -16.36 5.23 -7.55
C ASN A 123 -15.21 5.84 -8.35
N TYR A 124 -15.24 5.69 -9.68
CA TYR A 124 -14.18 6.13 -10.60
C TYR A 124 -14.23 7.65 -10.79
N LEU A 125 -13.11 8.33 -10.53
CA LEU A 125 -12.87 9.71 -10.95
C LEU A 125 -11.77 9.71 -12.04
N PRO A 126 -11.98 10.37 -13.19
CA PRO A 126 -11.01 10.35 -14.29
C PRO A 126 -9.72 11.13 -13.92
N PRO A 127 -8.53 10.61 -14.30
CA PRO A 127 -7.25 11.24 -13.95
C PRO A 127 -6.92 12.48 -14.78
N LEU A 128 -6.19 13.42 -14.19
CA LEU A 128 -5.65 14.61 -14.87
C LEU A 128 -4.17 14.48 -15.28
N PHE A 129 -3.34 13.64 -14.64
CA PHE A 129 -1.97 13.30 -15.07
C PHE A 129 -1.55 11.96 -14.41
N GLU A 130 -0.81 11.11 -15.14
CA GLU A 130 -0.53 9.69 -14.83
C GLU A 130 -1.80 8.82 -14.62
N PRO A 131 -1.78 7.47 -14.74
CA PRO A 131 -2.97 6.65 -14.53
C PRO A 131 -3.13 6.43 -13.02
N ALA A 132 -3.43 7.51 -12.30
CA ALA A 132 -3.80 7.47 -10.89
C ALA A 132 -5.31 7.25 -10.79
N LEU A 133 -5.71 6.16 -10.12
CA LEU A 133 -7.10 5.86 -9.81
C LEU A 133 -7.39 6.32 -8.38
N VAL A 134 -8.24 7.32 -8.22
CA VAL A 134 -8.71 7.74 -6.89
C VAL A 134 -9.99 6.98 -6.55
N MET A 135 -10.00 6.33 -5.39
CA MET A 135 -11.10 5.51 -4.91
C MET A 135 -11.66 6.06 -3.61
N LYS A 136 -12.98 5.98 -3.47
CA LYS A 136 -13.68 6.23 -2.21
C LYS A 136 -13.89 4.91 -1.48
N LEU A 137 -13.34 4.78 -0.28
CA LEU A 137 -13.60 3.63 0.59
C LEU A 137 -15.08 3.69 1.02
N LEU A 138 -15.86 2.65 0.71
CA LEU A 138 -17.21 2.50 1.24
C LEU A 138 -17.15 1.80 2.61
N GLU A 139 -18.07 2.18 3.49
CA GLU A 139 -18.26 1.60 4.82
C GLU A 139 -19.00 0.26 4.77
#